data_AF-A0A927NLN9-F1
#
_entry.id   AF-A0A927NLN9-F1
#
_cell.length_a   1.000
_cell.length_b   1.000
_cell.length_c   1.000
_cell.angle_alpha   90.00
_cell.angle_beta   90.00
_cell.angle_gamma   90.00
#
_symmetry.space_group_name_H-M   'P 1'
#
loop_
_entity.id
_entity.type
_entity.pdbx_description
1 polymer ?
#
loop_
_entity_poly.entity_id
_entity_poly.type
_entity_poly.pdbx_seq_one_letter_code
_entity_poly.pdbx_strand_id
1 'polypeptide(L)'
;MKTLKKTLALMLCAISAASGLAACEGRENGVEVDTGKTQLYVKYYKGGLGAEWIEQTIADFEAKYANYSFEAGKTGVQIHKDFEKSNIQADLVPESPNHVFLLESMNYYEFYSKGVMYDLTDLVKGYAAIGPNAKETGKTIEMKMSDARKSYYNMGTEAKADYKALPFYESSMSLIYNVDLFEKKGWYFAEGMTAEGMMEDQQKDFAAVYPLFIPAGDTTTKKANGPDGVYGTADDGLPATFADFQALLTVITSSGAVPFISNGYSTDYLTSVATEVWATASGLDEISMNMSLNGSSNTILDLDGDGNVQYDEQGNVKVLENFEITPSNAYMLHAQKGKLDAIKFVKMLMNAGYYSSSFSPSFSHRMAQKNFINGYENELCDSEIAMLVDGSWWNSEARTDYTTAEERTTKRFANMPIPKPDAS
;
A
#
# COMPACT_ATOMS: atom_id res chain seq x y z
N MET A 1 46.83 -33.18 -47.24
CA MET A 1 46.35 -32.38 -46.08
C MET A 1 45.28 -31.33 -46.42
N LYS A 2 45.19 -30.75 -47.64
CA LYS A 2 44.13 -29.77 -47.98
C LYS A 2 42.78 -30.38 -48.40
N THR A 3 42.77 -31.60 -48.95
CA THR A 3 41.55 -32.30 -49.37
C THR A 3 40.81 -32.99 -48.22
N LEU A 4 41.53 -33.53 -47.22
CA LEU A 4 40.94 -34.17 -46.04
C LEU A 4 40.19 -33.18 -45.11
N LYS A 5 40.58 -31.89 -45.11
CA LYS A 5 39.91 -30.84 -44.33
C LYS A 5 38.59 -30.35 -44.95
N LYS A 6 38.39 -30.53 -46.26
CA LYS A 6 37.14 -30.14 -46.93
C LYS A 6 36.04 -31.20 -46.74
N THR A 7 36.40 -32.48 -46.68
CA THR A 7 35.44 -33.57 -46.46
C THR A 7 34.94 -33.63 -45.01
N LEU A 8 35.78 -33.25 -44.03
CA LEU A 8 35.39 -33.21 -42.62
C LEU A 8 34.49 -32.00 -42.28
N ALA A 9 34.66 -30.87 -42.98
CA ALA A 9 33.80 -29.68 -42.82
C ALA A 9 32.40 -29.89 -43.41
N LEU A 10 32.29 -30.64 -44.52
CA LEU A 10 30.99 -30.98 -45.13
C LEU A 10 30.20 -32.03 -44.33
N MET A 11 30.86 -32.96 -43.61
CA MET A 11 30.16 -33.88 -42.70
C MET A 11 29.72 -33.21 -41.39
N LEU A 12 30.47 -32.22 -40.86
CA LEU A 12 30.04 -31.47 -39.67
C LEU A 12 28.84 -30.54 -39.95
N CYS A 13 28.76 -29.96 -41.16
CA CYS A 13 27.58 -29.18 -41.58
C CYS A 13 26.35 -30.04 -41.88
N ALA A 14 26.53 -31.30 -42.31
CA ALA A 14 25.41 -32.21 -42.55
C ALA A 14 24.81 -32.78 -41.26
N ILE A 15 25.62 -32.96 -40.20
CA ILE A 15 25.13 -33.41 -38.88
C ILE A 15 24.47 -32.27 -38.09
N SER A 16 24.84 -31.00 -38.35
CA SER A 16 24.15 -29.82 -37.78
C SER A 16 22.90 -29.40 -38.56
N ALA A 17 22.71 -29.91 -39.79
CA ALA A 17 21.48 -29.72 -40.57
C ALA A 17 20.43 -30.83 -40.33
N ALA A 18 20.83 -32.00 -39.82
CA ALA A 18 19.92 -33.13 -39.56
C ALA A 18 19.32 -33.15 -38.13
N SER A 19 19.81 -32.31 -37.22
CA SER A 19 19.19 -32.08 -35.90
C SER A 19 18.17 -30.94 -35.89
N GLY A 20 17.93 -30.27 -37.03
CA GLY A 20 16.98 -29.17 -37.19
C GLY A 20 15.55 -29.55 -37.58
N LEU A 21 15.19 -30.85 -37.56
CA LEU A 21 13.85 -31.31 -37.99
C LEU A 21 13.11 -32.19 -36.96
N ALA A 22 13.55 -32.20 -35.71
CA ALA A 22 12.83 -32.83 -34.60
C ALA A 22 13.13 -32.14 -33.27
N ALA A 23 12.83 -30.84 -33.16
CA ALA A 23 12.79 -30.10 -31.90
C ALA A 23 12.01 -28.78 -32.05
N CYS A 24 10.81 -28.82 -32.62
CA CYS A 24 9.84 -27.72 -32.53
C CYS A 24 8.91 -27.97 -31.33
N GLU A 25 9.48 -28.15 -30.15
CA GLU A 25 8.76 -27.99 -28.88
C GLU A 25 9.63 -27.05 -28.04
N GLY A 26 9.59 -25.77 -28.42
CA GLY A 26 10.20 -24.69 -27.65
C GLY A 26 9.46 -24.57 -26.33
N ARG A 27 9.95 -25.28 -25.32
CA ARG A 27 9.58 -25.05 -23.92
C ARG A 27 10.50 -23.95 -23.40
N GLU A 28 9.94 -22.76 -23.19
CA GLU A 28 10.54 -21.72 -22.36
C GLU A 28 9.78 -21.73 -21.02
N ASN A 29 10.49 -21.93 -19.91
CA ASN A 29 9.92 -21.97 -18.56
C ASN A 29 8.75 -22.97 -18.33
N GLY A 30 8.71 -24.06 -19.11
CA GLY A 30 7.72 -25.14 -18.94
C GLY A 30 6.35 -24.87 -19.57
N VAL A 31 6.15 -23.74 -20.24
CA VAL A 31 4.95 -23.44 -21.04
C VAL A 31 5.27 -23.67 -22.52
N GLU A 32 4.37 -24.36 -23.23
CA GLU A 32 4.51 -24.60 -24.67
C GLU A 32 4.19 -23.31 -25.44
N VAL A 33 5.12 -22.89 -26.31
CA VAL A 33 4.94 -21.69 -27.14
C VAL A 33 4.01 -21.99 -28.32
N ASP A 34 2.86 -21.32 -28.37
CA ASP A 34 1.93 -21.36 -29.50
C ASP A 34 2.37 -20.38 -30.57
N THR A 35 3.15 -20.86 -31.54
CA THR A 35 3.67 -20.03 -32.64
C THR A 35 2.59 -19.37 -33.51
N GLY A 36 1.33 -19.82 -33.44
CA GLY A 36 0.18 -19.20 -34.10
C GLY A 36 -0.33 -17.93 -33.40
N LYS A 37 0.12 -17.66 -32.18
CA LYS A 37 -0.26 -16.51 -31.36
C LYS A 37 0.88 -15.51 -31.19
N THR A 38 0.50 -14.25 -31.00
CA THR A 38 1.42 -13.18 -30.60
C THR A 38 1.94 -13.48 -29.20
N GLN A 39 3.23 -13.34 -28.95
CA GLN A 39 3.84 -13.66 -27.67
C GLN A 39 4.07 -12.37 -26.86
N LEU A 40 3.57 -12.29 -25.63
CA LEU A 40 3.78 -11.15 -24.74
C LEU A 40 4.33 -11.62 -23.39
N TYR A 41 5.52 -11.17 -23.02
CA TYR A 41 6.19 -11.56 -21.78
C TYR A 41 5.95 -10.48 -20.72
N VAL A 42 5.47 -10.89 -19.56
CA VAL A 42 5.03 -9.99 -18.48
C VAL A 42 5.79 -10.32 -17.20
N LYS A 43 6.60 -9.36 -16.75
CA LYS A 43 7.20 -9.38 -15.41
C LYS A 43 6.25 -8.75 -14.41
N TYR A 44 5.96 -9.48 -13.35
CA TYR A 44 5.19 -9.00 -12.22
C TYR A 44 5.90 -9.33 -10.92
N TYR A 45 6.19 -8.30 -10.12
CA TYR A 45 6.65 -8.50 -8.76
C TYR A 45 5.52 -9.16 -7.96
N LYS A 46 5.64 -10.46 -7.70
CA LYS A 46 4.62 -11.22 -6.94
C LYS A 46 4.75 -10.96 -5.43
N GLY A 47 4.40 -9.73 -5.06
CA GLY A 47 4.40 -9.20 -3.70
C GLY A 47 3.12 -9.51 -2.93
N GLY A 48 2.73 -8.56 -2.08
CA GLY A 48 1.61 -8.73 -1.15
C GLY A 48 0.27 -8.98 -1.83
N LEU A 49 0.02 -8.42 -3.02
CA LEU A 49 -1.23 -8.65 -3.75
C LEU A 49 -1.41 -10.11 -4.21
N GLY A 50 -0.31 -10.86 -4.33
CA GLY A 50 -0.32 -12.21 -4.90
C GLY A 50 -0.65 -12.22 -6.40
N ALA A 51 -0.83 -13.41 -6.98
CA ALA A 51 -0.97 -13.57 -8.44
C ALA A 51 -2.41 -13.78 -8.94
N GLU A 52 -3.39 -14.04 -8.07
CA GLU A 52 -4.74 -14.44 -8.49
C GLU A 52 -5.41 -13.40 -9.41
N TRP A 53 -5.29 -12.11 -9.08
CA TRP A 53 -5.89 -11.04 -9.87
C TRP A 53 -5.29 -10.94 -11.27
N ILE A 54 -3.95 -11.06 -11.40
CA ILE A 54 -3.26 -10.92 -12.68
C ILE A 54 -3.39 -12.19 -13.52
N GLU A 55 -3.50 -13.36 -12.89
CA GLU A 55 -3.83 -14.60 -13.58
C GLU A 55 -5.21 -14.54 -14.21
N GLN A 56 -6.20 -14.04 -13.48
CA GLN A 56 -7.55 -13.80 -14.03
C GLN A 56 -7.50 -12.76 -15.15
N THR A 57 -6.78 -11.64 -14.94
CA THR A 57 -6.63 -10.58 -15.94
C THR A 57 -6.01 -11.11 -17.24
N ILE A 58 -4.99 -11.98 -17.14
CA ILE A 58 -4.36 -12.62 -18.30
C ILE A 58 -5.36 -13.52 -19.03
N ALA A 59 -6.09 -14.38 -18.31
CA ALA A 59 -7.08 -15.25 -18.92
C ALA A 59 -8.17 -14.45 -19.67
N ASP A 60 -8.65 -13.38 -19.04
CA ASP A 60 -9.66 -12.49 -19.64
C ASP A 60 -9.10 -11.75 -20.86
N PHE A 61 -7.85 -11.31 -20.81
CA PHE A 61 -7.18 -10.65 -21.93
C PHE A 61 -6.99 -11.60 -23.12
N GLU A 62 -6.45 -12.80 -22.89
CA GLU A 62 -6.28 -13.81 -23.95
C GLU A 62 -7.61 -14.20 -24.58
N ALA A 63 -8.66 -14.40 -23.78
CA ALA A 63 -10.00 -14.71 -24.27
C ALA A 63 -10.58 -13.55 -25.11
N LYS A 64 -10.44 -12.31 -24.62
CA LYS A 64 -10.95 -11.11 -25.28
C LYS A 64 -10.31 -10.85 -26.64
N TYR A 65 -9.04 -11.20 -26.80
CA TYR A 65 -8.28 -11.00 -28.02
C TYR A 65 -8.04 -12.29 -28.81
N ALA A 66 -8.73 -13.39 -28.49
CA ALA A 66 -8.49 -14.71 -29.08
C ALA A 66 -8.54 -14.74 -30.62
N ASN A 67 -9.38 -13.90 -31.24
CA ASN A 67 -9.57 -13.80 -32.70
C ASN A 67 -8.96 -12.53 -33.30
N TYR A 68 -8.16 -11.78 -32.53
CA TYR A 68 -7.54 -10.54 -32.99
C TYR A 68 -6.13 -10.80 -33.50
N SER A 69 -5.73 -10.12 -34.58
CA SER A 69 -4.38 -10.22 -35.13
C SER A 69 -3.59 -8.98 -34.75
N PHE A 70 -2.61 -9.13 -33.85
CA PHE A 70 -1.68 -8.06 -33.48
C PHE A 70 -0.53 -7.93 -34.47
N GLU A 71 -0.16 -9.03 -35.14
CA GLU A 71 0.89 -9.08 -36.15
C GLU A 71 0.52 -10.09 -37.25
N ALA A 72 1.04 -9.86 -38.46
CA ALA A 72 0.69 -10.64 -39.63
C ALA A 72 1.00 -12.13 -39.45
N GLY A 73 0.04 -12.98 -39.82
CA GLY A 73 0.19 -14.45 -39.73
C GLY A 73 -0.12 -15.04 -38.35
N LYS A 74 -0.47 -14.21 -37.36
CA LYS A 74 -0.85 -14.67 -36.01
C LYS A 74 -2.25 -14.21 -35.63
N THR A 75 -2.94 -15.04 -34.86
CA THR A 75 -4.28 -14.76 -34.33
C THR A 75 -4.31 -15.10 -32.85
N GLY A 76 -4.73 -14.14 -32.03
CA GLY A 76 -4.65 -14.24 -30.59
C GLY A 76 -3.31 -13.79 -30.01
N VAL A 77 -3.25 -13.87 -28.68
CA VAL A 77 -2.08 -13.56 -27.88
C VAL A 77 -1.89 -14.66 -26.83
N GLN A 78 -0.64 -14.96 -26.52
CA GLN A 78 -0.22 -15.82 -25.42
C GLN A 78 0.66 -15.00 -24.48
N ILE A 79 0.31 -15.01 -23.19
CA ILE A 79 1.06 -14.31 -22.15
C ILE A 79 2.03 -15.27 -21.46
N HIS A 80 3.31 -14.92 -21.47
CA HIS A 80 4.36 -15.57 -20.68
C HIS A 80 4.56 -14.86 -19.36
N LYS A 81 4.59 -15.62 -18.28
CA LYS A 81 4.57 -15.09 -16.90
C LYS A 81 5.96 -15.17 -16.28
N ASP A 82 6.53 -14.03 -15.91
CA ASP A 82 7.67 -13.90 -14.99
C ASP A 82 7.17 -13.33 -13.66
N PHE A 83 6.63 -14.22 -12.81
CA PHE A 83 5.98 -13.86 -11.53
C PHE A 83 6.87 -14.21 -10.32
N GLU A 84 8.13 -13.85 -10.43
CA GLU A 84 9.13 -13.89 -9.37
C GLU A 84 8.89 -12.74 -8.36
N LYS A 85 9.16 -12.97 -7.07
CA LYS A 85 9.15 -11.90 -6.05
C LYS A 85 10.47 -11.13 -6.10
N SER A 86 10.79 -10.57 -7.26
CA SER A 86 12.02 -9.83 -7.51
C SER A 86 11.77 -8.69 -8.49
N ASN A 87 12.33 -7.52 -8.18
CA ASN A 87 12.38 -6.40 -9.10
C ASN A 87 13.54 -6.59 -10.10
N ILE A 88 13.49 -5.83 -11.19
CA ILE A 88 14.57 -5.72 -12.16
C ILE A 88 15.32 -4.41 -11.93
N GLN A 89 16.63 -4.41 -12.10
CA GLN A 89 17.43 -3.18 -12.12
C GLN A 89 17.28 -2.50 -13.49
N ALA A 90 17.28 -1.16 -13.52
CA ALA A 90 17.09 -0.40 -14.75
C ALA A 90 18.06 -0.80 -15.88
N ASP A 91 19.33 -1.08 -15.55
CA ASP A 91 20.35 -1.46 -16.54
C ASP A 91 20.12 -2.82 -17.19
N LEU A 92 19.31 -3.68 -16.56
CA LEU A 92 19.01 -5.03 -17.04
C LEU A 92 17.71 -5.09 -17.86
N VAL A 93 16.94 -3.99 -17.92
CA VAL A 93 15.71 -3.92 -18.73
C VAL A 93 15.98 -4.22 -20.21
N PRO A 94 17.01 -3.66 -20.87
CA PRO A 94 17.27 -3.94 -22.29
C PRO A 94 17.64 -5.39 -22.60
N GLU A 95 18.14 -6.13 -21.61
CA GLU A 95 18.51 -7.55 -21.73
C GLU A 95 17.36 -8.48 -21.34
N SER A 96 16.29 -7.93 -20.77
CA SER A 96 15.14 -8.71 -20.31
C SER A 96 14.32 -9.24 -21.49
N PRO A 97 13.87 -10.50 -21.46
CA PRO A 97 12.88 -10.99 -22.42
C PRO A 97 11.47 -10.41 -22.18
N ASN A 98 11.25 -9.74 -21.04
CA ASN A 98 9.95 -9.19 -20.68
C ASN A 98 9.62 -7.90 -21.43
N HIS A 99 8.36 -7.75 -21.83
CA HIS A 99 7.86 -6.58 -22.55
C HIS A 99 7.09 -5.62 -21.63
N VAL A 100 6.36 -6.16 -20.65
CA VAL A 100 5.57 -5.39 -19.69
C VAL A 100 6.09 -5.65 -18.29
N PHE A 101 6.25 -4.59 -17.50
CA PHE A 101 6.80 -4.63 -16.16
C PHE A 101 5.81 -4.02 -15.16
N LEU A 102 5.33 -4.85 -14.22
CA LEU A 102 4.51 -4.45 -13.08
C LEU A 102 5.36 -4.63 -11.83
N LEU A 103 5.99 -3.55 -11.38
CA LEU A 103 7.03 -3.55 -10.35
C LEU A 103 6.58 -2.76 -9.12
N GLU A 104 7.19 -3.02 -7.98
CA GLU A 104 6.92 -2.33 -6.71
C GLU A 104 8.17 -1.60 -6.22
N SER A 105 8.03 -0.47 -5.54
CA SER A 105 9.15 0.28 -4.91
C SER A 105 10.32 0.61 -5.86
N MET A 106 10.01 0.99 -7.10
CA MET A 106 11.01 1.35 -8.10
C MET A 106 11.29 2.85 -8.14
N ASN A 107 12.54 3.22 -8.38
CA ASN A 107 12.90 4.61 -8.65
C ASN A 107 12.57 4.97 -10.11
N TYR A 108 11.38 5.54 -10.34
CA TYR A 108 10.93 5.94 -11.68
C TYR A 108 11.94 6.87 -12.40
N TYR A 109 12.53 7.83 -11.69
CA TYR A 109 13.49 8.79 -12.24
C TYR A 109 14.78 8.11 -12.72
N GLU A 110 15.22 7.04 -12.04
CA GLU A 110 16.37 6.26 -12.49
C GLU A 110 16.07 5.57 -13.83
N PHE A 111 14.94 4.89 -13.93
CA PHE A 111 14.52 4.23 -15.17
C PHE A 111 14.36 5.23 -16.32
N TYR A 112 13.79 6.39 -16.01
CA TYR A 112 13.59 7.47 -16.99
C TYR A 112 14.92 8.00 -17.50
N SER A 113 15.85 8.35 -16.59
CA SER A 113 17.15 8.92 -16.96
C SER A 113 18.03 7.96 -17.74
N LYS A 114 17.87 6.64 -17.54
CA LYS A 114 18.56 5.58 -18.32
C LYS A 114 17.94 5.33 -19.70
N GLY A 115 16.76 5.89 -19.99
CA GLY A 115 16.13 5.76 -21.31
C GLY A 115 15.69 4.34 -21.67
N VAL A 116 15.41 3.49 -20.66
CA VAL A 116 15.08 2.07 -20.86
C VAL A 116 13.58 1.79 -20.98
N MET A 117 12.75 2.83 -20.91
CA MET A 117 11.29 2.72 -20.97
C MET A 117 10.73 3.21 -22.31
N TYR A 118 9.69 2.52 -22.78
CA TYR A 118 8.99 2.89 -24.00
C TYR A 118 8.17 4.18 -23.81
N ASP A 119 8.04 4.98 -24.88
CA ASP A 119 7.20 6.17 -24.86
C ASP A 119 5.71 5.80 -24.87
N LEU A 120 5.02 6.09 -23.77
CA LEU A 120 3.59 5.83 -23.60
C LEU A 120 2.75 7.10 -23.80
N THR A 121 3.33 8.23 -24.18
CA THR A 121 2.63 9.54 -24.20
C THR A 121 1.33 9.51 -24.99
N ASP A 122 1.35 8.99 -26.22
CA ASP A 122 0.15 8.87 -27.06
C ASP A 122 -0.90 7.92 -26.47
N LEU A 123 -0.45 6.85 -25.81
CA LEU A 123 -1.34 5.91 -25.12
C LEU A 123 -2.03 6.61 -23.93
N VAL A 124 -1.26 7.31 -23.10
CA VAL A 124 -1.76 7.99 -21.88
C VAL A 124 -2.68 9.15 -22.24
N LYS A 125 -2.37 9.91 -23.29
CA LYS A 125 -3.23 10.96 -23.84
C LYS A 125 -4.47 10.41 -24.57
N GLY A 126 -4.49 9.11 -24.87
CA GLY A 126 -5.60 8.42 -25.54
C GLY A 126 -6.64 7.82 -24.59
N TYR A 127 -7.67 7.21 -25.18
CA TYR A 127 -8.69 6.43 -24.47
C TYR A 127 -8.23 4.98 -24.27
N ALA A 128 -8.52 4.42 -23.09
CA ALA A 128 -8.20 3.04 -22.76
C ALA A 128 -8.91 2.05 -23.71
N ALA A 129 -8.21 1.01 -24.14
CA ALA A 129 -8.80 -0.06 -24.93
C ALA A 129 -9.74 -0.92 -24.07
N ILE A 130 -10.95 -1.18 -24.57
CA ILE A 130 -11.94 -2.08 -23.94
C ILE A 130 -12.25 -3.28 -24.82
N GLY A 131 -11.47 -3.50 -25.87
CA GLY A 131 -11.56 -4.66 -26.73
C GLY A 131 -10.74 -4.48 -28.02
N PRO A 132 -10.83 -5.45 -28.95
CA PRO A 132 -10.09 -5.46 -30.21
C PRO A 132 -10.23 -4.17 -31.04
N ASN A 133 -11.45 -3.64 -31.11
CA ASN A 133 -11.79 -2.50 -31.98
C ASN A 133 -12.57 -1.42 -31.21
N ALA A 134 -12.42 -1.36 -29.89
CA ALA A 134 -13.19 -0.48 -29.03
C ALA A 134 -12.32 0.17 -27.97
N LYS A 135 -12.57 1.45 -27.74
CA LYS A 135 -11.99 2.23 -26.65
C LYS A 135 -13.11 2.78 -25.79
N GLU A 136 -12.79 3.10 -24.54
CA GLU A 136 -13.69 3.90 -23.71
C GLU A 136 -14.01 5.24 -24.38
N THR A 137 -15.08 5.88 -23.91
CA THR A 137 -15.45 7.23 -24.31
C THR A 137 -15.52 8.13 -23.08
N GLY A 138 -15.31 9.43 -23.26
CA GLY A 138 -15.48 10.43 -22.19
C GLY A 138 -14.20 10.88 -21.50
N LYS A 139 -13.33 9.96 -21.04
CA LYS A 139 -12.06 10.32 -20.40
C LYS A 139 -10.86 9.55 -20.96
N THR A 140 -9.78 10.26 -21.23
CA THR A 140 -8.48 9.67 -21.57
C THR A 140 -7.89 8.97 -20.34
N ILE A 141 -6.82 8.17 -20.52
CA ILE A 141 -6.12 7.54 -19.39
C ILE A 141 -5.55 8.63 -18.46
N GLU A 142 -4.94 9.69 -19.01
CA GLU A 142 -4.43 10.83 -18.25
C GLU A 142 -5.52 11.49 -17.38
N MET A 143 -6.73 11.68 -17.92
CA MET A 143 -7.84 12.32 -17.19
C MET A 143 -8.37 11.48 -16.01
N LYS A 144 -7.98 10.20 -15.92
CA LYS A 144 -8.29 9.35 -14.77
C LYS A 144 -7.24 9.45 -13.67
N MET A 145 -6.07 10.00 -13.95
CA MET A 145 -5.01 10.20 -12.96
C MET A 145 -5.32 11.43 -12.09
N SER A 146 -4.98 11.38 -10.81
CA SER A 146 -4.94 12.57 -9.96
C SER A 146 -3.85 13.52 -10.43
N ASP A 147 -3.93 14.80 -10.08
CA ASP A 147 -2.94 15.80 -10.48
C ASP A 147 -1.55 15.48 -9.92
N ALA A 148 -1.47 14.95 -8.69
CA ALA A 148 -0.22 14.45 -8.12
C ALA A 148 0.41 13.32 -8.98
N ARG A 149 -0.40 12.36 -9.45
CA ARG A 149 0.08 11.30 -10.33
C ARG A 149 0.51 11.85 -11.69
N LYS A 150 -0.23 12.80 -12.26
CA LYS A 150 0.18 13.45 -13.51
C LYS A 150 1.53 14.14 -13.34
N SER A 151 1.71 14.89 -12.25
CA SER A 151 2.96 15.58 -11.95
C SER A 151 4.13 14.63 -11.73
N TYR A 152 3.90 13.46 -11.12
CA TYR A 152 4.96 12.48 -10.88
C TYR A 152 5.36 11.71 -12.16
N TYR A 153 4.38 11.28 -12.96
CA TYR A 153 4.63 10.43 -14.13
C TYR A 153 4.96 11.22 -15.40
N ASN A 154 4.52 12.47 -15.53
CA ASN A 154 4.86 13.33 -16.66
C ASN A 154 6.25 13.94 -16.43
N MET A 155 7.25 13.41 -17.13
CA MET A 155 8.62 13.92 -17.07
C MET A 155 8.87 15.10 -18.02
N GLY A 156 7.85 15.50 -18.78
CA GLY A 156 7.89 16.62 -19.70
C GLY A 156 7.27 17.88 -19.11
N THR A 157 6.73 18.72 -20.00
CA THR A 157 5.92 19.89 -19.64
C THR A 157 4.46 19.61 -19.98
N GLU A 158 3.54 20.47 -19.56
CA GLU A 158 2.14 20.37 -20.00
C GLU A 158 2.02 20.48 -21.54
N ALA A 159 2.80 21.37 -22.15
CA ALA A 159 2.82 21.58 -23.61
C ALA A 159 3.50 20.45 -24.38
N LYS A 160 4.39 19.70 -23.72
CA LYS A 160 5.12 18.57 -24.30
C LYS A 160 5.25 17.48 -23.24
N ALA A 161 4.17 16.74 -23.05
CA ALA A 161 4.11 15.65 -22.09
C ALA A 161 5.09 14.53 -22.48
N ASP A 162 5.60 13.83 -21.48
CA ASP A 162 6.47 12.67 -21.64
C ASP A 162 6.14 11.62 -20.57
N TYR A 163 5.29 10.66 -20.95
CA TYR A 163 4.88 9.58 -20.08
C TYR A 163 5.60 8.28 -20.46
N LYS A 164 6.30 7.68 -19.50
CA LYS A 164 7.01 6.39 -19.69
C LYS A 164 6.44 5.23 -18.85
N ALA A 165 5.54 5.53 -17.92
CA ALA A 165 4.88 4.55 -17.07
C ALA A 165 3.48 5.01 -16.67
N LEU A 166 2.69 4.08 -16.13
CA LEU A 166 1.36 4.32 -15.57
C LEU A 166 1.30 3.78 -14.14
N PRO A 167 0.56 4.44 -13.23
CA PRO A 167 0.21 3.84 -11.95
C PRO A 167 -0.71 2.64 -12.20
N PHE A 168 -0.47 1.51 -11.53
CA PHE A 168 -1.32 0.33 -11.66
C PHE A 168 -2.08 -0.03 -10.38
N TYR A 169 -1.47 0.15 -9.21
CA TYR A 169 -2.13 0.05 -7.92
C TYR A 169 -1.47 1.01 -6.92
N GLU A 170 -2.18 1.24 -5.83
CA GLU A 170 -1.66 1.91 -4.66
C GLU A 170 -1.92 1.05 -3.43
N SER A 171 -1.08 1.21 -2.42
CA SER A 171 -1.24 0.58 -1.13
C SER A 171 -0.79 1.54 -0.05
N SER A 172 -1.39 1.39 1.12
CA SER A 172 -1.09 2.14 2.32
C SER A 172 -0.77 1.16 3.44
N MET A 173 0.02 1.62 4.42
CA MET A 173 0.09 0.97 5.72
C MET A 173 -1.09 1.45 6.57
N SER A 174 -1.82 0.54 7.19
CA SER A 174 -3.08 0.87 7.85
C SER A 174 -3.17 0.28 9.25
N LEU A 175 -4.08 0.85 10.04
CA LEU A 175 -4.66 0.16 11.19
C LEU A 175 -5.86 -0.64 10.68
N ILE A 176 -5.83 -1.95 10.83
CA ILE A 176 -6.94 -2.84 10.46
C ILE A 176 -7.60 -3.31 11.74
N TYR A 177 -8.92 -3.20 11.86
CA TYR A 177 -9.64 -3.63 13.05
C TYR A 177 -10.59 -4.79 12.77
N ASN A 178 -10.83 -5.59 13.82
CA ASN A 178 -11.79 -6.70 13.79
C ASN A 178 -13.20 -6.17 14.06
N VAL A 179 -14.00 -6.03 13.01
CA VAL A 179 -15.35 -5.44 13.06
C VAL A 179 -16.27 -6.26 13.95
N ASP A 180 -16.20 -7.59 13.83
CA ASP A 180 -17.03 -8.51 14.62
C ASP A 180 -16.72 -8.36 16.12
N LEU A 181 -15.44 -8.21 16.47
CA LEU A 181 -15.01 -8.01 17.85
C LEU A 181 -15.44 -6.65 18.40
N PHE A 182 -15.32 -5.58 17.62
CA PHE A 182 -15.78 -4.23 18.01
C PHE A 182 -17.28 -4.21 18.29
N GLU A 183 -18.09 -4.84 17.43
CA GLU A 183 -19.53 -4.96 17.64
C GLU A 183 -19.87 -5.82 18.87
N LYS A 184 -19.20 -6.97 19.04
CA LYS A 184 -19.39 -7.87 20.17
C LYS A 184 -19.09 -7.20 21.51
N LYS A 185 -18.08 -6.32 21.55
CA LYS A 185 -17.57 -5.72 22.79
C LYS A 185 -18.08 -4.32 23.06
N GLY A 186 -18.77 -3.69 22.11
CA GLY A 186 -19.28 -2.32 22.27
C GLY A 186 -18.15 -1.29 22.24
N TRP A 187 -17.24 -1.37 21.27
CA TRP A 187 -16.08 -0.47 21.16
C TRP A 187 -16.28 0.68 20.17
N TYR A 188 -17.54 1.04 19.91
CA TYR A 188 -17.88 2.23 19.12
C TYR A 188 -18.28 3.37 20.06
N PHE A 189 -17.81 4.58 19.77
CA PHE A 189 -18.24 5.80 20.47
C PHE A 189 -19.73 6.06 20.23
N ALA A 190 -20.44 6.46 21.28
CA ALA A 190 -21.84 6.85 21.21
C ALA A 190 -21.99 8.28 20.65
N GLU A 191 -23.11 8.58 20.01
CA GLU A 191 -23.40 9.89 19.39
C GLU A 191 -23.12 11.06 20.35
N GLY A 192 -22.31 12.02 19.90
CA GLY A 192 -21.92 13.20 20.67
C GLY A 192 -20.87 12.96 21.76
N MET A 193 -20.36 11.74 21.91
CA MET A 193 -19.30 11.42 22.87
C MET A 193 -17.93 11.50 22.23
N THR A 194 -16.97 12.03 22.99
CA THR A 194 -15.55 12.12 22.63
C THR A 194 -14.72 12.22 23.91
N ALA A 195 -13.48 11.74 23.85
CA ALA A 195 -12.46 11.95 24.87
C ALA A 195 -11.65 13.23 24.62
N GLU A 196 -11.91 13.97 23.53
CA GLU A 196 -11.28 15.26 23.27
C GLU A 196 -11.50 16.23 24.44
N GLY A 197 -10.43 16.89 24.87
CA GLY A 197 -10.45 17.79 26.03
C GLY A 197 -10.38 17.10 27.40
N MET A 198 -10.42 15.76 27.47
CA MET A 198 -10.08 15.03 28.69
C MET A 198 -8.58 15.13 28.98
N MET A 199 -8.20 15.18 30.25
CA MET A 199 -6.80 15.07 30.67
C MET A 199 -6.26 13.66 30.39
N GLU A 200 -4.94 13.52 30.21
CA GLU A 200 -4.30 12.25 29.86
C GLU A 200 -4.57 11.13 30.90
N ASP A 201 -4.67 11.48 32.19
CA ASP A 201 -5.02 10.53 33.25
C ASP A 201 -6.47 10.04 33.14
N GLN A 202 -7.40 10.91 32.76
CA GLN A 202 -8.80 10.55 32.50
C GLN A 202 -8.93 9.66 31.25
N GLN A 203 -8.21 9.94 30.18
CA GLN A 203 -8.20 9.10 28.97
C GLN A 203 -7.70 7.67 29.25
N LYS A 204 -6.89 7.50 30.30
CA LYS A 204 -6.33 6.22 30.76
C LYS A 204 -7.11 5.58 31.91
N ASP A 205 -8.18 6.20 32.37
CA ASP A 205 -9.05 5.67 33.42
C ASP A 205 -10.31 5.04 32.81
N PHE A 206 -10.49 3.74 33.03
CA PHE A 206 -11.61 2.98 32.45
C PHE A 206 -12.98 3.54 32.88
N ALA A 207 -13.13 3.95 34.14
CA ALA A 207 -14.41 4.45 34.64
C ALA A 207 -14.77 5.81 34.01
N ALA A 208 -13.77 6.64 33.71
CA ALA A 208 -13.95 7.92 33.02
C ALA A 208 -14.32 7.75 31.54
N VAL A 209 -13.69 6.81 30.82
CA VAL A 209 -13.88 6.69 29.36
C VAL A 209 -14.99 5.72 28.95
N TYR A 210 -15.30 4.69 29.75
CA TYR A 210 -16.31 3.69 29.39
C TYR A 210 -17.69 4.30 29.05
N PRO A 211 -18.18 5.36 29.73
CA PRO A 211 -19.44 6.03 29.37
C PRO A 211 -19.47 6.66 27.97
N LEU A 212 -18.32 6.84 27.31
CA LEU A 212 -18.24 7.39 25.95
C LEU A 212 -18.64 6.37 24.88
N PHE A 213 -18.69 5.07 25.23
CA PHE A 213 -18.89 3.97 24.30
C PHE A 213 -20.32 3.40 24.37
N ILE A 214 -20.76 2.81 23.26
CA ILE A 214 -22.03 2.09 23.19
C ILE A 214 -21.89 0.76 23.96
N PRO A 215 -22.74 0.50 24.98
CA PRO A 215 -22.71 -0.77 25.70
C PRO A 215 -22.88 -1.97 24.77
N ALA A 216 -22.15 -3.06 25.05
CA ALA A 216 -22.26 -4.29 24.26
C ALA A 216 -23.71 -4.80 24.22
N GLY A 217 -24.21 -5.06 23.00
CA GLY A 217 -25.59 -5.51 22.75
C GLY A 217 -26.64 -4.40 22.64
N ASP A 218 -26.28 -3.12 22.84
CA ASP A 218 -27.16 -2.00 22.56
C ASP A 218 -27.23 -1.73 21.06
N THR A 219 -28.44 -1.85 20.50
CA THR A 219 -28.73 -1.62 19.07
C THR A 219 -29.53 -0.34 18.83
N THR A 220 -29.76 0.45 19.87
CA THR A 220 -30.61 1.64 19.85
C THR A 220 -29.81 2.93 19.89
N THR A 221 -28.67 2.94 20.59
CA THR A 221 -27.78 4.08 20.64
C THR A 221 -27.07 4.28 19.29
N LYS A 222 -27.11 5.50 18.77
CA LYS A 222 -26.40 5.86 17.55
C LYS A 222 -24.90 5.99 17.81
N LYS A 223 -24.11 5.70 16.79
CA LYS A 223 -22.66 5.93 16.78
C LYS A 223 -22.34 7.42 16.61
N ALA A 224 -21.22 7.86 17.19
CA ALA A 224 -20.62 9.16 16.88
C ALA A 224 -20.19 9.25 15.41
N ASN A 225 -19.96 10.45 14.91
CA ASN A 225 -19.26 10.61 13.63
C ASN A 225 -17.83 10.10 13.77
N GLY A 226 -17.29 9.48 12.73
CA GLY A 226 -15.89 9.10 12.69
C GLY A 226 -14.95 10.27 12.37
N PRO A 227 -13.65 9.99 12.14
CA PRO A 227 -12.66 10.95 11.65
C PRO A 227 -13.08 11.81 10.46
N ASP A 228 -13.97 11.33 9.58
CA ASP A 228 -14.47 12.10 8.43
C ASP A 228 -15.48 13.21 8.83
N GLY A 229 -16.00 13.16 10.06
CA GLY A 229 -16.95 14.12 10.61
C GLY A 229 -18.37 14.04 10.06
N VAL A 230 -18.70 13.01 9.26
CA VAL A 230 -19.97 12.85 8.55
C VAL A 230 -20.73 11.64 9.08
N TYR A 231 -21.93 11.84 9.61
CA TYR A 231 -22.78 10.73 10.06
C TYR A 231 -23.25 9.85 8.89
N GLY A 232 -23.30 8.54 9.11
CA GLY A 232 -23.83 7.55 8.17
C GLY A 232 -22.78 7.04 7.19
N THR A 233 -21.51 7.22 7.49
CA THR A 233 -20.37 6.73 6.71
C THR A 233 -19.77 5.48 7.36
N ALA A 234 -18.70 4.95 6.75
CA ALA A 234 -18.11 3.68 7.17
C ALA A 234 -17.31 3.77 8.49
N ASP A 235 -16.95 4.97 8.93
CA ASP A 235 -16.13 5.22 10.13
C ASP A 235 -16.93 5.72 11.33
N ASP A 236 -18.27 5.74 11.24
CA ASP A 236 -19.15 6.02 12.38
C ASP A 236 -18.74 5.21 13.63
N GLY A 237 -18.55 5.94 14.73
CA GLY A 237 -18.20 5.42 16.05
C GLY A 237 -16.73 5.03 16.21
N LEU A 238 -15.90 5.18 15.18
CA LEU A 238 -14.45 5.04 15.28
C LEU A 238 -13.83 6.32 15.90
N PRO A 239 -12.65 6.22 16.53
CA PRO A 239 -12.04 7.36 17.23
C PRO A 239 -11.70 8.48 16.25
N ALA A 240 -12.22 9.69 16.49
CA ALA A 240 -11.99 10.85 15.62
C ALA A 240 -10.65 11.54 15.93
N THR A 241 -10.25 11.59 17.22
CA THR A 241 -9.00 12.23 17.67
C THR A 241 -8.02 11.26 18.34
N PHE A 242 -6.78 11.70 18.56
CA PHE A 242 -5.80 10.94 19.34
C PHE A 242 -6.27 10.66 20.77
N ALA A 243 -7.05 11.58 21.37
CA ALA A 243 -7.66 11.37 22.68
C ALA A 243 -8.72 10.27 22.63
N ASP A 244 -9.58 10.26 21.60
CA ASP A 244 -10.55 9.17 21.38
C ASP A 244 -9.83 7.83 21.20
N PHE A 245 -8.75 7.82 20.43
CA PHE A 245 -7.98 6.60 20.20
C PHE A 245 -7.34 6.10 21.51
N GLN A 246 -6.78 6.98 22.33
CA GLN A 246 -6.26 6.62 23.66
C GLN A 246 -7.36 6.06 24.57
N ALA A 247 -8.56 6.64 24.58
CA ALA A 247 -9.71 6.13 25.31
C ALA A 247 -10.14 4.74 24.81
N LEU A 248 -10.12 4.51 23.49
CA LEU A 248 -10.38 3.20 22.89
C LEU A 248 -9.36 2.15 23.36
N LEU A 249 -8.07 2.47 23.35
CA LEU A 249 -7.02 1.57 23.86
C LEU A 249 -7.27 1.20 25.33
N THR A 250 -7.68 2.16 26.16
CA THR A 250 -8.02 1.94 27.57
C THR A 250 -9.19 0.97 27.73
N VAL A 251 -10.26 1.12 26.95
CA VAL A 251 -11.41 0.20 26.98
C VAL A 251 -11.04 -1.19 26.50
N ILE A 252 -10.27 -1.31 25.42
CA ILE A 252 -9.84 -2.61 24.90
C ILE A 252 -8.99 -3.36 25.93
N THR A 253 -7.95 -2.73 26.48
CA THR A 253 -7.08 -3.36 27.48
C THR A 253 -7.87 -3.76 28.73
N SER A 254 -8.79 -2.91 29.19
CA SER A 254 -9.62 -3.19 30.39
C SER A 254 -10.59 -4.36 30.18
N SER A 255 -10.91 -4.70 28.93
CA SER A 255 -11.75 -5.86 28.59
C SER A 255 -10.99 -7.19 28.49
N GLY A 256 -9.67 -7.18 28.68
CA GLY A 256 -8.79 -8.36 28.58
C GLY A 256 -8.35 -8.71 27.15
N ALA A 257 -8.63 -7.86 26.17
CA ALA A 257 -8.17 -8.01 24.79
C ALA A 257 -6.84 -7.27 24.57
N VAL A 258 -6.12 -7.66 23.52
CA VAL A 258 -4.87 -6.97 23.09
C VAL A 258 -5.24 -5.86 22.10
N PRO A 259 -4.92 -4.58 22.40
CA PRO A 259 -5.25 -3.47 21.50
C PRO A 259 -4.68 -3.60 20.10
N PHE A 260 -3.38 -3.88 19.94
CA PHE A 260 -2.82 -4.06 18.61
C PHE A 260 -1.74 -5.14 18.54
N ILE A 261 -1.60 -5.67 17.33
CA ILE A 261 -0.50 -6.52 16.93
C ILE A 261 0.19 -5.92 15.70
N SER A 262 1.51 -6.04 15.66
CA SER A 262 2.34 -5.58 14.54
C SER A 262 3.46 -6.58 14.29
N ASN A 263 3.93 -6.60 13.05
CA ASN A 263 5.23 -7.18 12.71
C ASN A 263 6.34 -6.60 13.62
N GLY A 264 7.23 -7.47 14.11
CA GLY A 264 8.43 -7.09 14.84
C GLY A 264 9.73 -7.37 14.07
N TYR A 265 9.67 -8.10 12.97
CA TYR A 265 10.83 -8.42 12.13
C TYR A 265 11.35 -7.20 11.33
N SER A 266 10.46 -6.33 10.88
CA SER A 266 10.82 -5.11 10.11
C SER A 266 10.22 -3.87 10.77
N THR A 267 11.09 -2.90 11.02
CA THR A 267 10.74 -1.58 11.55
C THR A 267 9.96 -0.72 10.56
N ASP A 268 9.92 -1.12 9.28
CA ASP A 268 9.31 -0.33 8.21
C ASP A 268 7.80 -0.18 8.36
N TYR A 269 7.14 -1.10 9.07
CA TYR A 269 5.69 -1.07 9.26
C TYR A 269 5.31 0.10 10.18
N LEU A 270 6.01 0.27 11.30
CA LEU A 270 5.78 1.41 12.20
C LEU A 270 6.17 2.74 11.57
N THR A 271 7.28 2.79 10.83
CA THR A 271 7.68 4.03 10.15
C THR A 271 6.73 4.38 9.00
N SER A 272 6.14 3.38 8.34
CA SER A 272 5.08 3.60 7.37
C SER A 272 3.81 4.13 8.05
N VAL A 273 3.35 3.55 9.16
CA VAL A 273 2.24 4.13 9.94
C VAL A 273 2.56 5.58 10.36
N ALA A 274 3.78 5.85 10.84
CA ALA A 274 4.19 7.21 11.18
C ALA A 274 4.06 8.17 9.98
N THR A 275 4.42 7.69 8.79
CA THR A 275 4.30 8.47 7.56
C THR A 275 2.85 8.75 7.19
N GLU A 276 1.96 7.77 7.35
CA GLU A 276 0.53 7.90 7.09
C GLU A 276 -0.14 8.85 8.10
N VAL A 277 0.26 8.79 9.37
CA VAL A 277 -0.17 9.74 10.41
C VAL A 277 0.33 11.14 10.09
N TRP A 278 1.60 11.27 9.69
CA TRP A 278 2.18 12.55 9.31
C TRP A 278 1.43 13.15 8.11
N ALA A 279 1.14 12.36 7.08
CA ALA A 279 0.37 12.80 5.91
C ALA A 279 -1.04 13.25 6.31
N THR A 280 -1.73 12.46 7.13
CA THR A 280 -3.09 12.76 7.60
C THR A 280 -3.12 14.03 8.46
N ALA A 281 -2.16 14.19 9.38
CA ALA A 281 -2.08 15.34 10.27
C ALA A 281 -1.64 16.64 9.56
N SER A 282 -0.86 16.54 8.47
CA SER A 282 -0.35 17.72 7.76
C SER A 282 -1.25 18.18 6.63
N GLY A 283 -1.96 17.24 5.99
CA GLY A 283 -2.68 17.51 4.75
C GLY A 283 -1.76 17.61 3.53
N LEU A 284 -2.40 17.70 2.35
CA LEU A 284 -1.73 17.60 1.05
C LEU A 284 -0.72 18.73 0.81
N ASP A 285 -1.07 19.97 1.14
CA ASP A 285 -0.23 21.14 0.84
C ASP A 285 1.09 21.08 1.62
N GLU A 286 1.02 20.75 2.91
CA GLU A 286 2.19 20.63 3.79
C GLU A 286 3.10 19.45 3.43
N ILE A 287 2.53 18.27 3.13
CA ILE A 287 3.36 17.11 2.79
C ILE A 287 4.01 17.29 1.41
N SER A 288 3.33 17.92 0.45
CA SER A 288 3.86 18.14 -0.91
C SER A 288 5.12 19.00 -0.94
N MET A 289 5.30 19.88 0.06
CA MET A 289 6.54 20.67 0.20
C MET A 289 7.79 19.81 0.42
N ASN A 290 7.67 18.58 0.92
CA ASN A 290 8.80 17.66 1.07
C ASN A 290 9.28 17.08 -0.26
N MET A 291 8.47 17.20 -1.31
CA MET A 291 8.84 16.84 -2.69
C MET A 291 9.30 18.06 -3.49
N SER A 292 8.60 19.20 -3.37
CA SER A 292 8.93 20.42 -4.12
C SER A 292 10.08 21.23 -3.53
N LEU A 293 10.35 21.07 -2.23
CA LEU A 293 11.31 21.85 -1.44
C LEU A 293 11.07 23.37 -1.51
N ASN A 294 9.82 23.77 -1.72
CA ASN A 294 9.38 25.15 -1.84
C ASN A 294 7.90 25.29 -1.47
N GLY A 295 7.53 26.42 -0.86
CA GLY A 295 6.14 26.75 -0.50
C GLY A 295 6.06 27.68 0.70
N SER A 296 4.85 27.86 1.23
CA SER A 296 4.61 28.58 2.49
C SER A 296 3.95 27.64 3.48
N SER A 297 4.60 27.37 4.60
CA SER A 297 4.12 26.44 5.63
C SER A 297 3.55 27.19 6.83
N ASN A 298 2.51 26.61 7.45
CA ASN A 298 1.95 27.06 8.72
C ASN A 298 2.20 26.06 9.85
N THR A 299 3.04 25.04 9.61
CA THR A 299 3.21 23.93 10.56
C THR A 299 4.64 23.76 11.06
N ILE A 300 5.59 24.59 10.62
CA ILE A 300 6.98 24.50 11.11
C ILE A 300 7.03 24.83 12.59
N LEU A 301 7.54 23.94 13.41
CA LEU A 301 7.68 24.11 14.85
C LEU A 301 8.64 25.27 15.17
N ASP A 302 8.23 26.11 16.12
CA ASP A 302 9.10 27.10 16.73
C ASP A 302 9.95 26.41 17.82
N LEU A 303 11.14 25.96 17.43
CA LEU A 303 12.06 25.25 18.32
C LEU A 303 12.94 26.22 19.11
N ASP A 304 13.29 25.87 20.35
CA ASP A 304 14.25 26.66 21.13
C ASP A 304 15.70 26.48 20.62
N GLY A 305 16.66 27.16 21.26
CA GLY A 305 18.08 27.09 20.87
C GLY A 305 18.72 25.70 20.99
N ASP A 306 18.09 24.78 21.73
CA ASP A 306 18.52 23.39 21.92
C ASP A 306 17.72 22.41 21.03
N GLY A 307 16.78 22.91 20.23
CA GLY A 307 15.94 22.12 19.34
C GLY A 307 14.70 21.50 20.00
N ASN A 308 14.32 21.95 21.21
CA ASN A 308 13.11 21.46 21.87
C ASN A 308 11.86 22.18 21.36
N VAL A 309 10.73 21.47 21.41
CA VAL A 309 9.41 22.01 21.08
C VAL A 309 9.00 23.04 22.14
N GLN A 310 8.63 24.24 21.69
CA GLN A 310 8.06 25.27 22.55
C GLN A 310 6.53 25.17 22.59
N TYR A 311 5.96 25.61 23.71
CA TYR A 311 4.52 25.63 23.96
C TYR A 311 4.04 27.05 24.32
N ASP A 312 2.81 27.38 23.97
CA ASP A 312 2.15 28.61 24.42
C ASP A 312 1.65 28.48 25.87
N GLU A 313 1.06 29.56 26.41
CA GLU A 313 0.53 29.59 27.78
C GLU A 313 -0.65 28.63 27.99
N GLN A 314 -1.29 28.19 26.91
CA GLN A 314 -2.40 27.24 26.90
C GLN A 314 -1.92 25.78 26.74
N GLY A 315 -0.62 25.58 26.54
CA GLY A 315 -0.01 24.26 26.34
C GLY A 315 -0.07 23.75 24.90
N ASN A 316 -0.44 24.59 23.93
CA ASN A 316 -0.38 24.23 22.51
C ASN A 316 1.03 24.39 21.97
N VAL A 317 1.37 23.58 20.97
CA VAL A 317 2.67 23.64 20.30
C VAL A 317 2.79 24.93 19.49
N LYS A 318 3.89 25.68 19.69
CA LYS A 318 4.17 26.89 18.90
C LYS A 318 4.68 26.54 17.50
N VAL A 319 4.16 27.23 16.50
CA VAL A 319 4.58 27.11 15.10
C VAL A 319 4.94 28.48 14.51
N LEU A 320 5.76 28.45 13.47
CA LEU A 320 6.06 29.60 12.61
C LEU A 320 4.98 29.71 11.55
N GLU A 321 4.16 30.75 11.64
CA GLU A 321 3.11 31.03 10.65
C GLU A 321 3.69 31.61 9.36
N ASN A 322 3.13 31.23 8.21
CA ASN A 322 3.54 31.66 6.87
C ASN A 322 5.05 31.58 6.63
N PHE A 323 5.69 30.52 7.12
CA PHE A 323 7.12 30.31 6.97
C PHE A 323 7.45 29.91 5.52
N GLU A 324 8.25 30.74 4.85
CA GLU A 324 8.67 30.48 3.48
C GLU A 324 9.72 29.35 3.41
N ILE A 325 9.37 28.28 2.71
CA ILE A 325 10.26 27.17 2.39
C ILE A 325 10.94 27.44 1.05
N THR A 326 12.24 27.28 1.03
CA THR A 326 13.11 27.39 -0.15
C THR A 326 14.10 26.21 -0.14
N PRO A 327 14.75 25.90 -1.27
CA PRO A 327 15.77 24.85 -1.29
C PRO A 327 16.91 25.05 -0.26
N SER A 328 17.21 26.30 0.10
CA SER A 328 18.28 26.62 1.06
C SER A 328 17.92 26.34 2.53
N ASN A 329 16.63 26.36 2.86
CA ASN A 329 16.13 26.11 4.22
C ASN A 329 15.22 24.88 4.31
N ALA A 330 15.11 24.07 3.25
CA ALA A 330 14.21 22.92 3.18
C ALA A 330 14.45 21.87 4.28
N TYR A 331 15.62 21.87 4.94
CA TYR A 331 15.86 21.07 6.15
C TYR A 331 14.88 21.41 7.29
N MET A 332 14.29 22.62 7.31
CA MET A 332 13.25 23.03 8.25
C MET A 332 11.97 22.20 8.11
N LEU A 333 11.73 21.56 6.96
CA LEU A 333 10.62 20.62 6.80
C LEU A 333 10.71 19.42 7.75
N HIS A 334 11.88 19.11 8.32
CA HIS A 334 12.02 18.13 9.40
C HIS A 334 11.33 18.57 10.71
N ALA A 335 11.05 19.85 10.87
CA ALA A 335 10.34 20.42 12.01
C ALA A 335 8.85 20.64 11.73
N GLN A 336 8.21 19.96 10.77
CA GLN A 336 6.76 20.05 10.60
C GLN A 336 6.01 19.44 11.79
N LYS A 337 4.95 20.12 12.28
CA LYS A 337 4.09 19.66 13.39
C LYS A 337 3.54 18.25 13.16
N GLY A 338 3.14 17.92 11.93
CA GLY A 338 2.65 16.57 11.62
C GLY A 338 3.67 15.45 11.88
N LYS A 339 4.99 15.71 11.81
CA LYS A 339 6.02 14.73 12.20
C LYS A 339 6.05 14.53 13.72
N LEU A 340 5.86 15.59 14.50
CA LEU A 340 5.71 15.49 15.95
C LEU A 340 4.45 14.69 16.32
N ASP A 341 3.33 14.95 15.64
CA ASP A 341 2.07 14.23 15.86
C ASP A 341 2.22 12.75 15.52
N ALA A 342 2.89 12.40 14.42
CA ALA A 342 3.22 11.03 14.07
C ALA A 342 4.09 10.33 15.13
N ILE A 343 5.10 11.01 15.67
CA ILE A 343 5.94 10.46 16.75
C ILE A 343 5.12 10.22 18.02
N LYS A 344 4.24 11.16 18.39
CA LYS A 344 3.34 10.99 19.54
C LYS A 344 2.42 9.77 19.35
N PHE A 345 1.86 9.61 18.16
CA PHE A 345 0.99 8.48 17.84
C PHE A 345 1.72 7.14 17.90
N VAL A 346 2.90 7.03 17.27
CA VAL A 346 3.69 5.79 17.34
C VAL A 346 4.15 5.50 18.76
N LYS A 347 4.51 6.52 19.56
CA LYS A 347 4.86 6.34 20.97
C LYS A 347 3.70 5.75 21.77
N MET A 348 2.46 6.16 21.49
CA MET A 348 1.26 5.56 22.07
C MET A 348 1.13 4.08 21.67
N LEU A 349 1.35 3.74 20.39
CA LEU A 349 1.44 2.36 19.89
C LEU A 349 2.66 1.57 20.39
N MET A 350 3.58 2.16 21.15
CA MET A 350 4.73 1.44 21.71
C MET A 350 4.60 1.24 23.22
N ASN A 351 3.45 1.55 23.81
CA ASN A 351 3.20 1.23 25.20
C ASN A 351 3.10 -0.29 25.38
N ALA A 352 3.97 -0.85 26.24
CA ALA A 352 4.08 -2.29 26.48
C ALA A 352 2.77 -2.96 26.94
N GLY A 353 1.81 -2.20 27.48
CA GLY A 353 0.49 -2.71 27.85
C GLY A 353 -0.48 -2.94 26.68
N TYR A 354 -0.13 -2.49 25.46
CA TYR A 354 -1.04 -2.51 24.32
C TYR A 354 -0.70 -3.56 23.25
N TYR A 355 0.40 -4.28 23.41
CA TYR A 355 0.82 -5.36 22.53
C TYR A 355 1.41 -6.53 23.31
N SER A 356 1.54 -7.69 22.64
CA SER A 356 2.19 -8.88 23.20
C SER A 356 3.55 -9.15 22.54
N SER A 357 3.58 -9.75 21.35
CA SER A 357 4.84 -10.14 20.67
C SER A 357 5.33 -9.14 19.62
N SER A 358 4.58 -8.06 19.40
CA SER A 358 4.97 -6.98 18.51
C SER A 358 6.37 -6.48 18.86
N PHE A 359 7.13 -6.05 17.85
CA PHE A 359 8.49 -5.50 17.97
C PHE A 359 9.57 -6.51 18.40
N SER A 360 9.24 -7.81 18.48
CA SER A 360 10.27 -8.86 18.54
C SER A 360 10.82 -9.17 17.15
N PRO A 361 12.15 -9.20 16.93
CA PRO A 361 12.75 -9.55 15.64
C PRO A 361 12.37 -10.94 15.12
N SER A 362 11.93 -11.85 15.99
CA SER A 362 11.46 -13.18 15.60
C SER A 362 9.97 -13.23 15.22
N PHE A 363 9.23 -12.14 15.43
CA PHE A 363 7.79 -12.07 15.21
C PHE A 363 7.48 -11.46 13.84
N SER A 364 7.19 -12.31 12.86
CA SER A 364 6.97 -11.88 11.47
C SER A 364 5.56 -11.32 11.23
N HIS A 365 5.40 -10.56 10.15
CA HIS A 365 4.09 -10.13 9.63
C HIS A 365 3.12 -11.31 9.47
N ARG A 366 3.58 -12.48 8.98
CA ARG A 366 2.75 -13.69 8.87
C ARG A 366 2.22 -14.19 10.22
N MET A 367 3.05 -14.13 11.27
CA MET A 367 2.62 -14.48 12.62
C MET A 367 1.62 -13.45 13.17
N ALA A 368 1.86 -12.16 12.89
CA ALA A 368 0.94 -11.09 13.27
C ALA A 368 -0.44 -11.26 12.62
N GLN A 369 -0.48 -11.48 11.31
CA GLN A 369 -1.69 -11.74 10.52
C GLN A 369 -2.45 -12.96 11.03
N LYS A 370 -1.76 -14.09 11.24
CA LYS A 370 -2.38 -15.32 11.76
C LYS A 370 -3.00 -15.11 13.14
N ASN A 371 -2.27 -14.45 14.05
CA ASN A 371 -2.75 -14.19 15.40
C ASN A 371 -3.89 -13.16 15.41
N PHE A 372 -3.90 -12.21 14.47
CA PHE A 372 -5.01 -11.27 14.32
C PHE A 372 -6.31 -11.98 13.89
N ILE A 373 -6.22 -12.93 12.95
CA ILE A 373 -7.39 -13.68 12.46
C ILE A 373 -7.95 -14.65 13.51
N ASN A 374 -7.07 -15.29 14.28
CA ASN A 374 -7.42 -16.42 15.14
C ASN A 374 -7.35 -16.10 16.65
N GLY A 375 -6.84 -14.93 17.03
CA GLY A 375 -6.41 -14.65 18.40
C GLY A 375 -5.00 -15.19 18.68
N TYR A 376 -4.46 -14.82 19.83
CA TYR A 376 -3.29 -15.50 20.39
C TYR A 376 -3.73 -16.84 20.99
N GLU A 377 -3.18 -17.95 20.48
CA GLU A 377 -3.24 -19.25 21.14
C GLU A 377 -1.83 -19.61 21.63
N ASN A 378 -1.60 -19.59 22.94
CA ASN A 378 -0.43 -20.25 23.53
C ASN A 378 -0.79 -20.85 24.89
N GLU A 379 0.10 -21.68 25.45
CA GLU A 379 -0.12 -22.38 26.73
C GLU A 379 -0.41 -21.45 27.93
N LEU A 380 -0.27 -20.13 27.76
CA LEU A 380 -0.34 -19.13 28.83
C LEU A 380 -1.50 -18.12 28.65
N CYS A 381 -2.06 -17.94 27.45
CA CYS A 381 -3.11 -16.94 27.21
C CYS A 381 -3.88 -17.16 25.89
N ASP A 382 -5.20 -17.15 25.97
CA ASP A 382 -6.11 -16.94 24.83
C ASP A 382 -6.54 -15.46 24.84
N SER A 383 -6.08 -14.66 23.87
CA SER A 383 -6.49 -13.25 23.76
C SER A 383 -6.97 -12.88 22.37
N GLU A 384 -8.16 -12.28 22.33
CA GLU A 384 -8.70 -11.59 21.15
C GLU A 384 -7.84 -10.34 20.85
N ILE A 385 -7.59 -10.07 19.57
CA ILE A 385 -6.79 -8.93 19.12
C ILE A 385 -7.70 -7.93 18.41
N ALA A 386 -7.68 -6.68 18.86
CA ALA A 386 -8.58 -5.64 18.34
C ALA A 386 -8.11 -5.10 17.00
N MET A 387 -6.81 -4.82 16.84
CA MET A 387 -6.25 -4.19 15.64
C MET A 387 -4.92 -4.83 15.17
N LEU A 388 -4.65 -4.73 13.87
CA LEU A 388 -3.43 -5.14 13.18
C LEU A 388 -2.80 -3.92 12.49
N VAL A 389 -1.49 -3.76 12.62
CA VAL A 389 -0.69 -2.86 11.79
C VAL A 389 -0.12 -3.64 10.61
N ASP A 390 -0.64 -3.40 9.41
CA ASP A 390 -0.18 -4.06 8.18
C ASP A 390 -0.58 -3.26 6.92
N GLY A 391 -0.01 -3.62 5.78
CA GLY A 391 -0.36 -3.02 4.50
C GLY A 391 -1.73 -3.49 4.00
N SER A 392 -2.32 -2.75 3.06
CA SER A 392 -3.61 -3.13 2.46
C SER A 392 -3.61 -4.49 1.75
N TRP A 393 -2.44 -5.11 1.57
CA TRP A 393 -2.25 -6.44 1.01
C TRP A 393 -2.40 -7.59 2.02
N TRP A 394 -2.44 -7.32 3.33
CA TRP A 394 -2.34 -8.33 4.40
C TRP A 394 -3.30 -9.52 4.21
N ASN A 395 -4.55 -9.26 3.82
CA ASN A 395 -5.57 -10.29 3.72
C ASN A 395 -5.32 -11.22 2.52
N SER A 396 -4.63 -10.74 1.47
CA SER A 396 -4.21 -11.60 0.36
C SER A 396 -3.08 -12.53 0.79
N GLU A 397 -2.16 -12.06 1.63
CA GLU A 397 -1.11 -12.88 2.20
C GLU A 397 -1.69 -13.92 3.17
N ALA A 398 -2.58 -13.49 4.07
CA ALA A 398 -3.12 -14.28 5.16
C ALA A 398 -4.20 -15.30 4.76
N ARG A 399 -4.45 -15.52 3.46
CA ARG A 399 -5.51 -16.41 2.95
C ARG A 399 -5.48 -17.82 3.54
N THR A 400 -4.29 -18.35 3.80
CA THR A 400 -4.08 -19.69 4.35
C THR A 400 -4.17 -19.74 5.87
N ASP A 401 -4.27 -18.58 6.53
CA ASP A 401 -4.30 -18.47 7.99
C ASP A 401 -5.73 -18.53 8.55
N TYR A 402 -6.76 -18.48 7.68
CA TYR A 402 -8.14 -18.78 8.06
C TYR A 402 -8.33 -20.29 8.27
N THR A 403 -9.05 -20.67 9.32
CA THR A 403 -9.28 -22.08 9.66
C THR A 403 -10.18 -22.78 8.64
N THR A 404 -11.13 -22.04 8.06
CA THR A 404 -12.07 -22.55 7.05
C THR A 404 -12.28 -21.55 5.91
N ALA A 405 -12.75 -22.07 4.76
CA ALA A 405 -13.15 -21.21 3.65
C ALA A 405 -14.36 -20.32 3.99
N GLU A 406 -15.21 -20.75 4.92
CA GLU A 406 -16.36 -19.97 5.42
C GLU A 406 -15.90 -18.81 6.31
N GLU A 407 -14.95 -19.03 7.22
CA GLU A 407 -14.40 -17.95 8.05
C GLU A 407 -13.83 -16.82 7.20
N ARG A 408 -13.19 -17.16 6.08
CA ARG A 408 -12.62 -16.19 5.15
C ARG A 408 -13.65 -15.23 4.55
N THR A 409 -14.90 -15.67 4.39
CA THR A 409 -15.97 -14.84 3.82
C THR A 409 -16.89 -14.24 4.88
N THR A 410 -16.84 -14.73 6.11
CA THR A 410 -17.74 -14.33 7.22
C THR A 410 -17.07 -13.46 8.26
N LYS A 411 -15.77 -13.63 8.56
CA LYS A 411 -15.02 -12.74 9.45
C LYS A 411 -14.86 -11.37 8.79
N ARG A 412 -15.23 -10.31 9.51
CA ARG A 412 -15.22 -8.95 9.02
C ARG A 412 -14.06 -8.16 9.61
N PHE A 413 -13.22 -7.63 8.72
CA PHE A 413 -12.13 -6.73 9.04
C PHE A 413 -12.26 -5.46 8.17
N ALA A 414 -11.86 -4.33 8.72
CA ALA A 414 -11.89 -3.06 8.00
C ALA A 414 -10.68 -2.19 8.36
N ASN A 415 -10.32 -1.26 7.47
CA ASN A 415 -9.33 -0.23 7.80
C ASN A 415 -9.97 0.77 8.76
N MET A 416 -9.32 0.98 9.90
CA MET A 416 -9.61 2.11 10.77
C MET A 416 -8.92 3.35 10.19
N PRO A 417 -9.66 4.42 9.86
CA PRO A 417 -9.03 5.67 9.47
C PRO A 417 -8.13 6.17 10.59
N ILE A 418 -7.02 6.80 10.21
CA ILE A 418 -6.10 7.35 11.21
C ILE A 418 -6.82 8.53 11.90
N PRO A 419 -6.95 8.52 13.24
CA PRO A 419 -7.54 9.63 13.97
C PRO A 419 -6.72 10.91 13.75
N LYS A 420 -7.37 12.07 13.82
CA LYS A 420 -6.70 13.36 13.76
C LYS A 420 -5.98 13.66 15.09
N PRO A 421 -4.96 14.55 15.09
CA PRO A 421 -4.31 14.95 16.34
C PRO A 421 -5.29 15.55 17.37
N ASP A 422 -6.28 16.28 16.87
CA ASP A 422 -7.32 16.98 17.64
C ASP A 422 -8.58 17.15 16.77
N ALA A 423 -9.64 17.73 17.32
CA ALA A 423 -10.93 17.90 16.64
C ALA A 423 -11.01 19.11 15.66
N SER A 424 -9.87 19.72 15.28
CA SER A 424 -9.84 20.93 14.46
C SER A 424 -10.19 20.76 12.97
#